data_AF-A0A0M6YJ19-F1
#
_entry.id   AF-A0A0M6YJ19-F1
#
_cell.length_a   1.000
_cell.length_b   1.000
_cell.length_c   1.000
_cell.angle_alpha   90.00
_cell.angle_beta   90.00
_cell.angle_gamma   90.00
#
_symmetry.space_group_name_H-M   'P 1'
#
loop_
_entity.id
_entity.type
_entity.pdbx_description
1 polymer ?
#
loop_
_entity_poly.entity_id
_entity_poly.type
_entity_poly.pdbx_seq_one_letter_code
_entity_poly.pdbx_strand_id
1 'polypeptide(L)'
;MEAAARLHPAHLDWIRQLIAGRDWTWVTGNHDPAPTGLGGEAADAVACANVTFRHIAQGGTGPEISGHYHPKACLRMRGRAVSRRCFLRDASRMILPAYGTYTGGLHSHEPALTRLMAPNARAILAGSPMVEIPMPR
;
A
#
# COMPACT_ATOMS: atom_id res chain seq x y z
N MET A 1 15.10 6.05 -10.68
CA MET A 1 15.94 5.09 -11.43
C MET A 1 17.12 4.52 -10.62
N GLU A 2 17.11 4.58 -9.27
CA GLU A 2 18.31 4.26 -8.47
C GLU A 2 18.09 3.24 -7.33
N ALA A 3 16.85 2.80 -7.04
CA ALA A 3 16.60 1.99 -5.84
C ALA A 3 17.20 0.57 -5.95
N ALA A 4 16.97 -0.11 -7.09
CA ALA A 4 17.50 -1.46 -7.32
C ALA A 4 19.03 -1.51 -7.38
N ALA A 5 19.67 -0.48 -7.97
CA ALA A 5 21.13 -0.37 -8.05
C ALA A 5 21.81 -0.16 -6.68
N ARG A 6 21.03 0.22 -5.65
CA ARG A 6 21.50 0.42 -4.27
C ARG A 6 21.29 -0.81 -3.38
N LEU A 7 20.74 -1.90 -3.90
CA LEU A 7 20.55 -3.12 -3.13
C LEU A 7 21.89 -3.81 -2.88
N HIS A 8 22.20 -4.06 -1.61
CA HIS A 8 23.33 -4.89 -1.23
C HIS A 8 23.19 -6.29 -1.86
N PRO A 9 24.27 -6.94 -2.34
CA PRO A 9 24.20 -8.24 -3.02
C PRO A 9 23.41 -9.30 -2.24
N ALA A 10 23.59 -9.37 -0.92
CA ALA A 10 22.83 -10.27 -0.06
C ALA A 10 21.29 -10.09 -0.18
N HIS A 11 20.79 -8.86 -0.37
CA HIS A 11 19.37 -8.62 -0.58
C HIS A 11 18.89 -9.10 -1.95
N LEU A 12 19.74 -9.03 -2.98
CA LEU A 12 19.42 -9.57 -4.31
C LEU A 12 19.22 -11.08 -4.24
N ASP A 13 20.08 -11.78 -3.50
CA ASP A 13 19.97 -13.23 -3.33
C ASP A 13 18.70 -13.63 -2.56
N TRP A 14 18.36 -12.85 -1.52
CA TRP A 14 17.09 -13.02 -0.81
C TRP A 14 15.88 -12.82 -1.73
N ILE A 15 15.87 -11.76 -2.54
CA ILE A 15 14.78 -11.52 -3.49
C ILE A 15 14.67 -12.66 -4.51
N ARG A 16 15.80 -13.16 -5.04
CA ARG A 16 15.81 -14.32 -5.95
C ARG A 16 15.20 -15.57 -5.30
N GLN A 17 15.49 -15.82 -4.02
CA GLN A 17 14.89 -16.93 -3.27
C GLN A 17 13.39 -16.73 -3.02
N LEU A 18 12.94 -15.48 -2.84
CA LEU A 18 11.51 -15.16 -2.73
C LEU A 18 10.78 -15.35 -4.06
N ILE A 19 11.44 -15.15 -5.19
CA ILE A 19 10.85 -15.33 -6.52
C ILE A 19 10.86 -16.80 -6.95
N ALA A 20 11.89 -17.56 -6.58
CA ALA A 20 12.08 -18.93 -7.05
C ALA A 20 10.85 -19.82 -6.84
N GLY A 21 10.33 -20.38 -7.94
CA GLY A 21 9.18 -21.28 -7.94
C GLY A 21 7.82 -20.60 -7.69
N ARG A 22 7.73 -19.27 -7.82
CA ARG A 22 6.50 -18.50 -7.61
C ARG A 22 6.21 -17.58 -8.79
N ASP A 23 4.93 -17.39 -9.06
CA ASP A 23 4.48 -16.31 -9.94
C ASP A 23 4.70 -14.98 -9.21
N TRP A 24 5.60 -14.17 -9.74
CA TRP A 24 6.00 -12.91 -9.12
C TRP A 24 5.84 -11.77 -10.10
N THR A 25 4.93 -10.84 -9.77
CA THR A 25 4.70 -9.63 -10.56
C THR A 25 5.03 -8.39 -9.76
N TRP A 26 5.90 -7.55 -10.32
CA TRP A 26 6.21 -6.22 -9.84
C TRP A 26 5.17 -5.23 -10.40
N VAL A 27 4.26 -4.80 -9.54
CA VAL A 27 3.33 -3.71 -9.86
C VAL A 27 4.10 -2.38 -9.79
N THR A 28 4.31 -1.76 -10.95
CA THR A 28 5.15 -0.56 -11.10
C THR A 28 4.48 0.68 -10.52
N GLY A 29 5.30 1.56 -9.94
CA GLY A 29 4.87 2.85 -9.42
C GLY A 29 5.41 4.01 -10.25
N ASN A 30 4.85 5.20 -10.07
CA ASN A 30 5.30 6.41 -10.76
C ASN A 30 6.76 6.80 -10.45
N HIS A 31 7.30 6.34 -9.32
CA HIS A 31 8.69 6.52 -8.92
C HIS A 31 9.53 5.24 -9.04
N ASP A 32 8.88 4.10 -9.27
CA ASP A 32 9.43 2.76 -9.16
C ASP A 32 9.24 2.00 -10.49
N PRO A 33 10.15 2.21 -11.47
CA PRO A 33 10.18 1.33 -12.63
C PRO A 33 10.50 -0.10 -12.19
N ALA A 34 10.04 -1.07 -12.98
CA ALA A 34 10.30 -2.47 -12.68
C ALA A 34 11.82 -2.72 -12.51
N PRO A 35 12.23 -3.49 -11.48
CA PRO A 35 13.63 -3.71 -11.22
C PRO A 35 14.25 -4.59 -12.32
N THR A 36 15.35 -4.12 -12.90
CA THR A 36 16.10 -4.90 -13.88
C THR A 36 16.93 -5.97 -13.19
N GLY A 37 16.96 -7.19 -13.75
CA GLY A 37 17.83 -8.27 -13.28
C GLY A 37 17.40 -8.98 -11.98
N LEU A 38 16.22 -8.69 -11.43
CA LEU A 38 15.66 -9.41 -10.27
C LEU A 38 14.79 -10.62 -10.66
N GLY A 39 14.39 -10.75 -11.93
CA GLY A 39 13.38 -11.72 -12.34
C GLY A 39 11.96 -11.28 -12.00
N GLY A 40 10.97 -12.11 -12.32
CA GLY A 40 9.55 -11.77 -12.24
C GLY A 40 9.08 -10.90 -13.42
N GLU A 41 7.77 -10.68 -13.49
CA GLU A 41 7.13 -9.87 -14.54
C GLU A 41 6.88 -8.44 -14.06
N ALA A 42 6.81 -7.50 -14.99
CA ALA A 42 6.46 -6.12 -14.72
C ALA A 42 5.06 -5.83 -15.27
N ALA A 43 4.22 -5.16 -14.48
CA ALA A 43 2.91 -4.73 -14.93
C ALA A 43 2.48 -3.43 -14.24
N ASP A 44 1.68 -2.60 -14.92
CA ASP A 44 1.09 -1.40 -14.30
C ASP A 44 -0.05 -1.77 -13.32
N ALA A 45 -0.69 -2.92 -13.54
CA ALA A 45 -1.70 -3.50 -12.68
C ALA A 45 -1.80 -5.01 -12.89
N VAL A 46 -2.28 -5.73 -11.89
CA VAL A 46 -2.52 -7.18 -11.95
C VAL A 46 -3.97 -7.45 -11.54
N ALA A 47 -4.69 -8.19 -12.37
CA ALA A 47 -6.01 -8.71 -12.01
C ALA A 47 -5.86 -10.11 -11.42
N CYS A 48 -6.34 -10.31 -10.19
CA CYS A 48 -6.49 -11.62 -9.58
C CYS A 48 -7.97 -11.84 -9.27
N ALA A 49 -8.58 -12.76 -10.00
CA ALA A 49 -10.04 -12.89 -10.06
C ALA A 49 -10.72 -11.54 -10.32
N ASN A 50 -11.59 -11.09 -9.42
CA ASN A 50 -12.32 -9.83 -9.52
C ASN A 50 -11.63 -8.64 -8.83
N VAL A 51 -10.40 -8.79 -8.33
CA VAL A 51 -9.67 -7.74 -7.62
C VAL A 51 -8.50 -7.26 -8.47
N THR A 52 -8.41 -5.93 -8.64
CA THR A 52 -7.27 -5.30 -9.32
C THR A 52 -6.26 -4.78 -8.32
N PHE A 53 -5.01 -5.18 -8.47
CA PHE A 53 -3.86 -4.70 -7.71
C PHE A 53 -3.12 -3.65 -8.53
N ARG A 54 -2.85 -2.48 -7.95
CA ARG A 54 -2.13 -1.39 -8.64
C ARG A 54 -1.35 -0.51 -7.66
N HIS A 55 -0.40 0.29 -8.15
CA HIS A 55 0.32 1.20 -7.26
C HIS A 55 -0.53 2.40 -6.81
N ILE A 56 -1.11 3.14 -7.76
CA ILE A 56 -1.95 4.33 -7.52
C ILE A 56 -3.41 3.97 -7.75
N ALA A 57 -4.30 4.32 -6.83
CA ALA A 57 -5.73 4.04 -6.93
C ALA A 57 -6.35 4.68 -8.20
N GLN A 58 -7.23 3.95 -8.88
CA GLN A 58 -8.01 4.48 -10.00
C GLN A 58 -9.50 4.50 -9.65
N GLY A 59 -10.18 5.62 -9.92
CA GLY A 59 -11.63 5.72 -9.79
C GLY A 59 -12.32 4.88 -10.87
N GLY A 60 -12.66 3.64 -10.56
CA GLY A 60 -13.32 2.69 -11.46
C GLY A 60 -14.39 1.85 -10.76
N THR A 61 -14.99 0.92 -11.49
CA THR A 61 -16.20 0.17 -11.08
C THR A 61 -15.92 -1.17 -10.39
N GLY A 62 -14.65 -1.59 -10.25
CA GLY A 62 -14.28 -2.89 -9.71
C GLY A 62 -13.56 -2.83 -8.35
N PRO A 63 -13.53 -3.96 -7.60
CA PRO A 63 -12.70 -4.10 -6.41
C PRO A 63 -11.22 -3.81 -6.67
N GLU A 64 -10.61 -3.00 -5.81
CA GLU A 64 -9.24 -2.53 -5.98
C GLU A 64 -8.42 -2.61 -4.69
N ILE A 65 -7.15 -3.01 -4.81
CA ILE A 65 -6.15 -2.91 -3.77
C ILE A 65 -4.99 -2.04 -4.29
N SER A 66 -4.70 -0.94 -3.59
CA SER A 66 -3.67 0.01 -4.01
C SER A 66 -2.70 0.42 -2.90
N GLY A 67 -1.51 0.87 -3.31
CA GLY A 67 -0.48 1.40 -2.40
C GLY A 67 -0.38 2.92 -2.47
N HIS A 68 0.85 3.42 -2.65
CA HIS A 68 1.22 4.82 -2.89
C HIS A 68 1.01 5.82 -1.73
N TYR A 69 -0.18 5.87 -1.13
CA TYR A 69 -0.56 6.95 -0.21
C TYR A 69 -0.03 6.79 1.22
N HIS A 70 0.31 5.55 1.61
CA HIS A 70 0.80 5.17 2.94
C HIS A 70 -0.06 5.74 4.09
N PRO A 71 -1.35 5.38 4.15
CA PRO A 71 -2.30 6.05 5.02
C PRO A 71 -1.98 5.92 6.51
N LYS A 72 -2.28 6.99 7.23
CA LYS A 72 -2.14 7.09 8.69
C LYS A 72 -3.45 7.57 9.29
N ALA A 73 -3.94 6.87 10.30
CA ALA A 73 -5.08 7.31 11.10
C ALA A 73 -4.61 7.90 12.42
N CYS A 74 -5.15 9.06 12.78
CA CYS A 74 -4.88 9.74 14.04
C CYS A 74 -6.01 9.49 15.02
N LEU A 75 -5.67 8.89 16.17
CA LEU A 75 -6.56 8.72 17.31
C LEU A 75 -6.30 9.82 18.33
N ARG A 76 -7.35 10.51 18.78
CA ARG A 76 -7.28 11.46 19.90
C ARG A 76 -7.87 10.80 21.14
N MET A 77 -7.04 10.59 22.16
CA MET A 77 -7.44 10.01 23.43
C MET A 77 -6.86 10.82 24.58
N ARG A 78 -7.71 11.27 25.52
CA ARG A 78 -7.32 11.93 26.78
C ARG A 78 -6.24 13.02 26.59
N GLY A 79 -6.43 13.90 25.60
CA GLY A 79 -5.51 15.01 25.31
C GLY A 79 -4.27 14.66 24.48
N ARG A 80 -4.04 13.38 24.15
CA ARG A 80 -2.93 12.95 23.30
C ARG A 80 -3.41 12.47 21.93
N ALA A 81 -2.69 12.87 20.88
CA ALA A 81 -2.87 12.37 19.53
C ALA A 81 -1.86 11.24 19.25
N VAL A 82 -2.33 10.11 18.75
CA VAL A 82 -1.50 8.98 18.34
C VAL A 82 -1.79 8.67 16.88
N SER A 83 -0.77 8.82 16.04
CA SER A 83 -0.85 8.45 14.62
C SER A 83 -0.32 7.04 14.42
N ARG A 84 -1.06 6.21 13.68
CA ARG A 84 -0.66 4.85 13.31
C ARG A 84 -0.82 4.67 11.80
N ARG A 85 0.12 3.95 11.19
CA ARG A 85 -0.09 3.38 9.84
C ARG A 85 -1.37 2.55 9.86
N CYS A 86 -2.17 2.64 8.82
CA CYS A 86 -3.41 1.88 8.74
C CYS A 86 -3.64 1.34 7.34
N PHE A 87 -4.51 0.35 7.24
CA PHE A 87 -5.22 0.07 6.00
C PHE A 87 -6.44 0.97 5.97
N LEU A 88 -6.78 1.53 4.80
CA LEU A 88 -8.11 2.11 4.59
C LEU A 88 -8.92 1.16 3.75
N ARG A 89 -10.16 0.90 4.11
CA ARG A 89 -11.03 0.02 3.34
C ARG A 89 -12.48 0.47 3.32
N ASP A 90 -13.13 0.28 2.18
CA ASP A 90 -14.58 0.40 2.03
C ASP A 90 -15.12 -0.84 1.30
N ALA A 91 -16.29 -0.73 0.65
CA ALA A 91 -16.92 -1.85 -0.04
C ALA A 91 -16.21 -2.25 -1.35
N SER A 92 -15.44 -1.35 -1.96
CA SER A 92 -14.79 -1.57 -3.27
C SER A 92 -13.29 -1.34 -3.27
N ARG A 93 -12.70 -0.76 -2.22
CA ARG A 93 -11.27 -0.44 -2.18
C ARG A 93 -10.60 -0.83 -0.88
N MET A 94 -9.34 -1.22 -0.98
CA MET A 94 -8.38 -1.22 0.12
C MET A 94 -7.11 -0.45 -0.26
N ILE A 95 -6.68 0.47 0.60
CA ILE A 95 -5.39 1.18 0.47
C ILE A 95 -4.44 0.64 1.55
N LEU A 96 -3.29 0.13 1.12
CA LEU A 96 -2.31 -0.51 2.00
C LEU A 96 -1.36 0.52 2.64
N PRO A 97 -0.94 0.32 3.91
CA PRO A 97 0.14 1.10 4.50
C PRO A 97 1.49 0.78 3.84
N ALA A 98 2.48 1.65 4.04
CA ALA A 98 3.86 1.32 3.68
C ALA A 98 4.34 0.09 4.46
N TYR A 99 4.87 -0.91 3.75
CA TYR A 99 5.52 -2.08 4.35
C TYR A 99 6.82 -1.70 5.08
N GLY A 100 7.68 -0.91 4.43
CA GLY A 100 8.98 -0.50 4.95
C GLY A 100 8.92 0.50 6.11
N THR A 101 10.09 0.93 6.59
CA THR A 101 10.27 1.87 7.69
C THR A 101 10.08 3.34 7.31
N TYR A 102 9.59 3.62 6.09
CA TYR A 102 9.38 4.97 5.59
C TYR A 102 8.44 5.76 6.52
N THR A 103 8.91 6.92 6.98
CA THR A 103 8.23 7.75 8.00
C THR A 103 7.21 8.72 7.42
N GLY A 104 7.15 8.90 6.08
CA GLY A 104 6.13 9.72 5.41
C GLY A 104 4.77 9.02 5.29
N GLY A 105 3.86 9.59 4.49
CA GLY A 105 2.50 9.08 4.28
C GLY A 105 1.40 10.04 4.73
N LEU A 106 0.22 9.88 4.14
CA LEU A 106 -0.90 10.81 4.27
C LEU A 106 -1.78 10.49 5.46
N HIS A 107 -2.27 11.52 6.16
CA HIS A 107 -3.33 11.32 7.13
C HIS A 107 -4.65 10.97 6.43
N SER A 108 -5.48 10.14 7.05
CA SER A 108 -6.73 9.67 6.45
C SER A 108 -7.71 10.79 6.08
N HIS A 109 -7.65 11.95 6.74
CA HIS A 109 -8.46 13.13 6.44
C HIS A 109 -7.96 13.94 5.24
N GLU A 110 -6.79 13.63 4.70
CA GLU A 110 -6.24 14.34 3.54
C GLU A 110 -7.17 14.19 2.32
N PRO A 111 -7.38 15.25 1.51
CA PRO A 111 -8.27 15.23 0.35
C PRO A 111 -7.98 14.12 -0.66
N ALA A 112 -6.71 13.73 -0.80
CA ALA A 112 -6.30 12.64 -1.68
C ALA A 112 -6.91 11.29 -1.28
N LEU A 113 -7.14 11.07 0.02
CA LEU A 113 -7.72 9.83 0.55
C LEU A 113 -9.24 9.95 0.74
N THR A 114 -9.73 11.08 1.25
CA THR A 114 -11.16 11.26 1.52
C THR A 114 -12.02 11.28 0.25
N ARG A 115 -11.46 11.69 -0.90
CA ARG A 115 -12.10 11.61 -2.23
C ARG A 115 -12.12 10.20 -2.81
N LEU A 116 -11.17 9.34 -2.44
CA LEU A 116 -11.09 7.97 -2.93
C LEU A 116 -11.99 7.02 -2.14
N MET A 117 -12.13 7.26 -0.83
CA MET A 117 -12.82 6.35 0.08
C MET A 117 -14.29 6.71 0.23
N ALA A 118 -15.18 5.72 0.28
CA ALA A 118 -16.60 5.92 0.54
C ALA A 118 -16.88 6.53 1.92
N PRO A 119 -17.98 7.28 2.14
CA PRO A 119 -18.25 7.97 3.41
C PRO A 119 -18.18 7.07 4.66
N ASN A 120 -18.57 5.79 4.52
CA ASN A 120 -18.56 4.77 5.58
C ASN A 120 -17.24 3.96 5.67
N ALA A 121 -16.18 4.41 5.02
CA ALA A 121 -14.88 3.75 5.05
C ALA A 121 -14.32 3.57 6.47
N ARG A 122 -13.47 2.56 6.60
CA ARG A 122 -12.90 2.11 7.87
C ARG A 122 -11.37 2.17 7.80
N ALA A 123 -10.75 2.42 8.94
CA ALA A 123 -9.31 2.35 9.09
C ALA A 123 -8.93 1.18 10.00
N ILE A 124 -8.10 0.27 9.51
CA ILE A 124 -7.54 -0.84 10.29
C ILE A 124 -6.14 -0.42 10.72
N LEU A 125 -5.98 -0.09 12.00
CA LEU A 125 -4.71 0.36 12.58
C LEU A 125 -3.72 -0.80 12.63
N ALA A 126 -2.56 -0.63 12.00
CA ALA A 126 -1.49 -1.61 12.04
C ALA A 126 -0.83 -1.67 13.42
N GLY A 127 -0.67 -2.88 13.95
CA GLY A 127 -0.16 -3.15 15.28
C GLY A 127 -0.49 -4.58 15.72
N SER A 128 -0.19 -4.90 16.98
CA SER A 128 -0.61 -6.14 17.62
C SER A 128 -1.35 -5.80 18.92
N PRO A 129 -2.68 -6.01 19.00
CA PRO A 129 -3.57 -6.45 17.91
C PRO A 129 -3.77 -5.35 16.84
N MET A 130 -4.26 -5.76 15.66
CA MET A 130 -4.84 -4.81 14.71
C MET A 130 -6.23 -4.39 15.20
N VAL A 131 -6.54 -3.11 15.10
CA VAL A 131 -7.80 -2.54 15.59
C VAL A 131 -8.48 -1.77 14.47
N GLU A 132 -9.76 -2.06 14.22
CA GLU A 132 -10.53 -1.35 13.20
C GLU A 132 -11.41 -0.24 13.81
N ILE A 133 -11.36 0.94 13.21
CA ILE A 133 -12.12 2.13 13.60
C ILE A 133 -12.83 2.74 12.38
N PRO A 134 -13.84 3.62 12.56
CA PRO A 134 -14.27 4.51 11.50
C PRO A 134 -13.08 5.30 10.94
N MET A 135 -12.98 5.44 9.62
CA MET A 135 -11.93 6.27 9.01
C MET A 135 -12.06 7.71 9.51
N PRO A 136 -11.04 8.28 10.18
CA PRO A 136 -11.05 9.70 10.53
C PRO A 136 -11.03 10.56 9.27
N ARG A 137 -11.95 11.52 9.18
CA ARG A 137 -12.13 12.44 8.06
C ARG A 137 -11.97 13.89 8.51
#